data_AF-A0A067E1W3-F1
#
_entry.id   AF-A0A067E1W3-F1
#
_cell.length_a   1.000
_cell.length_b   1.000
_cell.length_c   1.000
_cell.angle_alpha   90.00
_cell.angle_beta   90.00
_cell.angle_gamma   90.00
#
_symmetry.space_group_name_H-M   'P 1'
#
loop_
_entity.id
_entity.type
_entity.pdbx_description
1 polymer ?
#
loop_
_entity_poly.entity_id
_entity_poly.type
_entity_poly.pdbx_seq_one_letter_code
_entity_poly.pdbx_strand_id
1 'polypeptide(L)'
;TSPELLLNPILICRNEAEKCLIETSINSLRISLKVKQADELENILTKKFLRFLSMRAEAFQVLRRKPVQGYDISFLITNYHCEEMQKHKLIDFIVQFME
;
A
#
# COMPACT_ATOMS: atom_id res chain seq x y z
N THR A 1 4.94 4.47 20.21
CA THR A 1 3.61 4.22 19.64
C THR A 1 2.74 3.64 20.74
N SER A 2 1.52 4.15 20.91
CA SER A 2 0.55 3.63 21.85
C SER A 2 -0.01 2.29 21.36
N PRO A 3 0.29 1.15 22.01
CA PRO A 3 -0.18 -0.18 21.56
C PRO A 3 -1.70 -0.30 21.55
N GLU A 4 -2.39 0.39 22.44
CA GLU A 4 -3.85 0.43 22.58
C GLU A 4 -4.56 1.05 21.36
N LEU A 5 -3.83 1.80 20.53
CA LEU A 5 -4.35 2.40 19.30
C LEU A 5 -4.12 1.52 18.07
N LEU A 6 -3.37 0.42 18.21
CA LEU A 6 -3.06 -0.50 17.14
C LEU A 6 -4.05 -1.66 17.16
N LEU A 7 -4.52 -2.02 15.97
CA LEU A 7 -5.36 -3.18 15.75
C LEU A 7 -4.52 -4.33 15.18
N ASN A 8 -5.09 -5.53 15.17
CA ASN A 8 -4.40 -6.71 14.67
C ASN A 8 -4.09 -6.58 13.17
N PRO A 9 -2.82 -6.72 12.75
CA PRO A 9 -2.46 -6.74 11.34
C PRO A 9 -3.11 -7.93 10.62
N ILE A 10 -3.55 -7.71 9.39
CA ILE A 10 -4.16 -8.73 8.53
C ILE A 10 -3.23 -8.98 7.34
N LEU A 11 -2.88 -10.23 7.10
CA LEU A 11 -2.10 -10.64 5.94
C LEU A 11 -3.00 -11.47 5.00
N ILE A 12 -3.13 -11.01 3.75
CA ILE A 12 -3.87 -11.69 2.70
C ILE A 12 -2.85 -12.17 1.67
N CYS A 13 -2.70 -13.48 1.48
CA CYS A 13 -1.76 -14.06 0.53
C CYS A 13 -2.52 -14.79 -0.58
N ARG A 14 -2.21 -14.49 -1.84
CA ARG A 14 -2.65 -15.31 -2.98
C ARG A 14 -1.71 -16.50 -3.19
N ASN A 15 -0.41 -16.25 -3.02
CA ASN A 15 0.66 -17.24 -3.02
C ASN A 15 1.88 -16.66 -2.26
N GLU A 16 3.03 -17.34 -2.29
CA GLU A 16 4.24 -16.89 -1.60
C GLU A 16 4.82 -15.56 -2.14
N ALA A 17 4.58 -15.27 -3.43
CA ALA A 17 5.09 -14.10 -4.13
C ALA A 17 4.10 -12.92 -4.18
N GLU A 18 2.81 -13.17 -3.93
CA GLU A 18 1.73 -12.19 -3.99
C GLU A 18 1.00 -12.10 -2.65
N LYS A 19 1.22 -10.99 -1.94
CA LYS A 19 0.63 -10.78 -0.62
C LYS A 19 0.35 -9.30 -0.32
N CYS A 20 -0.66 -9.07 0.48
CA CYS A 20 -1.10 -7.77 0.97
C CYS A 20 -1.11 -7.78 2.50
N LEU A 21 -0.34 -6.89 3.11
CA LEU A 21 -0.34 -6.65 4.55
C LEU A 21 -1.12 -5.38 4.85
N ILE A 22 -2.14 -5.50 5.69
CA ILE A 22 -2.99 -4.41 6.14
C ILE A 22 -2.75 -4.21 7.63
N GLU A 23 -2.22 -3.04 8.00
CA GLU A 23 -1.96 -2.65 9.38
C GLU A 23 -2.88 -1.49 9.72
N THR A 24 -3.74 -1.70 10.71
CA THR A 24 -4.82 -0.79 11.05
C THR A 24 -4.58 -0.14 12.41
N SER A 25 -5.01 1.10 12.55
CA SER A 25 -4.98 1.87 13.79
C SER A 25 -6.23 2.75 13.87
N ILE A 26 -6.42 3.43 14.99
CA ILE A 26 -7.60 4.28 15.21
C ILE A 26 -7.75 5.41 14.19
N ASN A 27 -6.64 6.00 13.70
CA ASN A 27 -6.65 7.20 12.86
C ASN A 27 -5.96 6.99 11.50
N SER A 28 -5.41 5.80 11.25
CA SER A 28 -4.72 5.52 10.00
C SER A 28 -4.69 4.03 9.67
N LEU A 29 -4.52 3.76 8.38
CA LEU A 29 -4.46 2.45 7.77
C LEU A 29 -3.24 2.41 6.85
N ARG A 30 -2.38 1.41 7.02
CA ARG A 30 -1.27 1.15 6.11
C ARG A 30 -1.53 -0.13 5.33
N ILE A 31 -1.47 -0.04 4.01
CA ILE A 31 -1.61 -1.19 3.10
C ILE A 31 -0.29 -1.37 2.38
N SER A 32 0.32 -2.54 2.46
CA SER A 32 1.59 -2.85 1.78
C SER A 32 1.42 -4.04 0.86
N LEU A 33 1.80 -3.87 -0.40
CA LEU A 33 1.59 -4.86 -1.45
C LEU A 33 2.92 -5.43 -1.94
N LYS A 34 2.95 -6.74 -2.09
CA LYS A 34 3.99 -7.48 -2.80
C LYS A 34 3.38 -7.95 -4.12
N VAL A 35 3.98 -7.52 -5.22
CA VAL A 35 3.50 -7.79 -6.58
C VAL A 35 4.24 -8.99 -7.16
N LYS A 36 3.53 -9.81 -7.95
CA LYS A 36 4.15 -10.94 -8.67
C LYS A 36 5.25 -10.43 -9.60
N GLN A 37 6.39 -11.11 -9.56
CA GLN A 37 7.55 -10.87 -10.42
C GLN A 37 8.02 -12.24 -10.91
N ALA A 38 7.71 -12.60 -12.15
CA ALA A 38 7.98 -13.93 -12.70
C ALA A 38 9.46 -14.11 -13.06
N ASP A 39 10.15 -13.04 -13.44
CA ASP A 39 11.56 -13.05 -13.82
C ASP A 39 12.30 -11.77 -13.39
N GLU A 40 13.60 -11.71 -13.72
CA GLU A 40 14.46 -10.58 -13.38
C GLU A 40 14.07 -9.30 -14.13
N LEU A 41 13.59 -9.42 -15.37
CA LEU A 41 13.16 -8.28 -16.17
C LEU A 41 11.93 -7.63 -15.54
N GLU A 42 10.90 -8.41 -15.19
CA GLU A 42 9.73 -7.95 -14.46
C GLU A 42 10.12 -7.33 -13.12
N ASN A 43 11.04 -7.94 -12.38
CA ASN A 43 11.53 -7.35 -11.13
C ASN A 43 12.10 -5.94 -11.32
N ILE A 44 12.90 -5.72 -12.37
CA ILE A 44 13.45 -4.39 -12.69
C ILE A 44 12.34 -3.42 -13.15
N LEU A 45 11.42 -3.88 -14.00
CA LEU A 45 10.30 -3.07 -14.49
C LEU A 45 9.38 -2.63 -13.35
N THR A 46 8.94 -3.57 -12.50
CA THR A 46 8.12 -3.30 -11.32
C THR A 46 8.82 -2.32 -10.38
N LYS A 47 10.11 -2.53 -10.07
CA LYS A 47 10.89 -1.60 -9.23
C LYS A 47 10.96 -0.19 -9.82
N LYS A 48 11.21 -0.05 -11.12
CA LYS A 48 11.28 1.27 -11.79
C LYS A 48 9.92 1.96 -11.80
N PHE A 49 8.86 1.23 -12.14
CA PHE A 49 7.49 1.75 -12.18
C PHE A 49 7.00 2.20 -10.80
N LEU A 50 7.15 1.37 -9.78
CA LEU A 50 6.72 1.71 -8.41
C LEU A 50 7.57 2.82 -7.79
N ARG A 51 8.87 2.88 -8.12
CA ARG A 51 9.72 4.02 -7.74
C ARG A 51 9.23 5.31 -8.38
N PHE A 52 8.87 5.27 -9.66
CA PHE A 52 8.32 6.43 -10.37
C PHE A 52 7.02 6.93 -9.75
N LEU A 53 6.10 6.03 -9.41
CA LEU A 53 4.87 6.37 -8.69
C LEU A 53 5.18 6.98 -7.32
N SER A 54 6.10 6.39 -6.56
CA SER A 54 6.49 6.88 -5.22
C SER A 54 7.09 8.29 -5.24
N MET A 55 7.75 8.67 -6.34
CA MET A 55 8.24 10.06 -6.53
C MET A 55 7.11 11.07 -6.69
N ARG A 56 5.89 10.63 -7.04
CA ARG A 56 4.69 11.46 -7.21
C ARG A 56 3.76 11.41 -5.99
N ALA A 57 4.24 10.91 -4.85
CA ALA A 57 3.47 10.81 -3.61
C ALA A 57 2.95 12.17 -3.07
N GLU A 58 3.50 13.30 -3.52
CA GLU A 58 2.94 14.62 -3.18
C GLU A 58 1.61 14.90 -3.88
N ALA A 59 1.47 14.45 -5.14
CA ALA A 59 0.21 14.51 -5.88
C ALA A 59 -0.73 13.34 -5.51
N PHE A 60 -0.15 12.18 -5.18
CA PHE A 60 -0.86 11.00 -4.68
C PHE A 60 -0.70 10.89 -3.16
N GLN A 61 -1.45 11.70 -2.42
CA GLN A 61 -1.29 11.90 -0.97
C GLN A 61 -1.38 10.60 -0.14
N VAL A 62 -2.09 9.58 -0.63
CA VAL A 62 -2.21 8.28 0.04
C VAL A 62 -1.00 7.36 -0.17
N LEU A 63 -0.06 7.71 -1.05
CA LEU A 63 1.09 6.87 -1.36
C LEU A 63 2.27 7.15 -0.42
N ARG A 64 2.93 6.11 0.08
CA ARG A 64 4.17 6.28 0.85
C ARG A 64 5.36 6.42 -0.09
N ARG A 65 6.25 7.39 0.22
CA ARG A 65 7.51 7.62 -0.53
C ARG A 65 8.46 6.42 -0.52
N LYS A 66 8.38 5.57 0.51
CA LYS A 66 9.17 4.35 0.65
C LYS A 66 8.25 3.22 1.12
N PRO A 67 8.26 2.04 0.47
CA PRO A 67 7.48 0.90 0.91
C PRO A 67 7.97 0.34 2.25
N VAL A 68 7.14 -0.49 2.89
CA VAL A 68 7.56 -1.32 4.02
C VAL A 68 8.59 -2.35 3.53
N GLN A 69 9.56 -2.69 4.37
CA GLN A 69 10.59 -3.67 4.03
C GLN A 69 9.95 -5.01 3.64
N GLY A 70 10.39 -5.58 2.51
CA GLY A 70 9.83 -6.82 1.97
C GLY A 70 8.56 -6.65 1.13
N TYR A 71 8.08 -5.41 0.93
CA TYR A 71 6.97 -5.06 0.05
C TYR A 71 7.44 -4.11 -1.05
N ASP A 72 6.72 -4.07 -2.17
CA ASP A 72 7.12 -3.29 -3.34
C ASP A 72 6.51 -1.87 -3.31
N ILE A 73 5.33 -1.72 -2.73
CA ILE A 73 4.63 -0.43 -2.56
C ILE A 73 3.84 -0.41 -1.26
N SER A 74 3.66 0.78 -0.68
CA SER A 74 2.80 0.96 0.48
C SER A 74 1.96 2.22 0.37
N PHE A 75 0.74 2.14 0.86
CA PHE A 75 -0.21 3.24 1.02
C PHE A 75 -0.37 3.57 2.50
N LEU A 76 -0.59 4.84 2.81
CA LEU A 76 -0.95 5.34 4.13
C LEU A 76 -2.21 6.19 3.98
N ILE A 77 -3.32 5.67 4.48
CA ILE A 77 -4.61 6.35 4.49
C ILE A 77 -4.83 6.86 5.92
N THR A 78 -4.94 8.16 6.10
CA THR A 78 -5.23 8.78 7.40
C THR A 78 -6.71 9.15 7.50
N ASN A 79 -7.17 9.52 8.68
CA ASN A 79 -8.51 10.08 8.86
C ASN A 79 -8.76 11.31 7.98
N TYR A 80 -7.76 12.18 7.79
CA TYR A 80 -7.86 13.35 6.91
C TYR A 80 -8.19 12.97 5.46
N HIS A 81 -7.58 11.92 4.93
CA HIS A 81 -7.94 11.42 3.59
C HIS A 81 -9.39 10.93 3.53
N CYS A 82 -9.90 10.32 4.61
CA CYS A 82 -11.30 9.88 4.69
C CYS A 82 -12.29 11.04 4.92
N GLU A 83 -11.83 12.19 5.42
CA GLU A 83 -12.61 13.42 5.56
C GLU A 83 -12.71 14.18 4.23
N GLU A 84 -11.62 14.24 3.46
CA GLU A 84 -11.54 14.96 2.18
C GLU A 84 -11.99 14.11 0.98
N MET A 85 -11.85 12.78 1.05
CA MET A 85 -12.11 11.86 -0.06
C MET A 85 -13.18 10.82 0.29
N GLN A 86 -13.88 10.33 -0.72
CA GLN A 86 -14.89 9.29 -0.54
C GLN A 86 -14.22 7.95 -0.24
N LYS A 87 -14.43 7.40 0.96
CA LYS A 87 -13.81 6.13 1.39
C LYS A 87 -13.97 4.97 0.41
N HIS A 88 -15.13 4.86 -0.25
CA HIS A 88 -15.39 3.78 -1.21
C HIS A 88 -14.56 3.96 -2.48
N LYS A 89 -14.34 5.20 -2.94
CA LYS A 89 -13.43 5.49 -4.06
C LYS A 89 -11.97 5.21 -3.73
N LEU A 90 -11.56 5.42 -2.47
CA LEU A 90 -10.23 5.01 -2.02
C LEU A 90 -10.07 3.48 -2.07
N ILE A 91 -11.08 2.73 -1.65
CA ILE A 91 -11.08 1.27 -1.74
C ILE A 91 -11.02 0.84 -3.21
N ASP A 92 -11.90 1.39 -4.06
CA ASP A 92 -11.91 1.11 -5.50
C ASP A 92 -10.54 1.40 -6.14
N PHE A 93 -9.91 2.51 -5.78
CA PHE A 93 -8.58 2.87 -6.26
C PHE A 93 -7.52 1.85 -5.86
N ILE A 94 -7.50 1.39 -4.60
CA ILE A 94 -6.53 0.39 -4.14
C ILE A 94 -6.77 -0.95 -4.84
N VAL A 95 -8.02 -1.35 -5.03
CA VAL A 95 -8.38 -2.58 -5.76
C VAL A 95 -7.94 -2.49 -7.21
N GLN A 96 -8.27 -1.38 -7.90
CA GLN A 96 -7.86 -1.13 -9.28
C GLN A 96 -6.33 -1.04 -9.43
N PHE A 97 -5.62 -0.56 -8.41
CA PHE A 97 -4.16 -0.54 -8.40
C PHE A 97 -3.56 -1.96 -8.32
N MET A 98 -4.29 -2.91 -7.73
CA MET A 98 -3.86 -4.30 -7.59
C MET A 98 -4.13 -5.16 -8.84
N GLU A 99 -5.06 -4.75 -9.71
CA GLU A 99 -5.34 -5.37 -11.01
C GLU A 99 -4.16 -5.19 -12.00
#